data_AF-A0A1G3AA31-F1
#
_entry.id   AF-A0A1G3AA31-F1
#
_cell.length_a   1.000
_cell.length_b   1.000
_cell.length_c   1.000
_cell.angle_alpha   90.00
_cell.angle_beta   90.00
_cell.angle_gamma   90.00
#
_symmetry.space_group_name_H-M   'P 1'
#
loop_
_entity.id
_entity.type
_entity.pdbx_description
1 polymer ?
#
loop_
_entity_poly.entity_id
_entity_poly.type
_entity_poly.pdbx_seq_one_letter_code
_entity_poly.pdbx_strand_id
1 'polypeptide(L)'
;MDLGAVLMGLVTAGIVKLLVMTLTGVLLVRLFKVSDDGIKKPWLLIPREHQSRFRVLRWGLIFFAVSELACGIEIYVLSHSNALLACLHSMTSSVGMGLTAIGLFQIFDWKYLHFVDTTSPCIAMKTCEKCTKRQQNVCQYRPLLLMMAALLMLLTVPVFFAPTERLHADPGFYVLPFDSLNHWYDDLMTTLRESNPSAGSAAMSTFYLPEEMLVLEFRLLPILGMLLAAASIACFLGKQEDLAVAFLLFAVGNHAYVYFEVMIYGLTQEPILGFLLHECGELFFLVMVSNLLPRMFPKGPRSSVLN
;
A
#
# COMPACT_ATOMS: atom_id res chain seq x y z
N MET A 1 22.55 15.92 15.81
CA MET A 1 21.67 15.63 14.66
C MET A 1 21.61 16.90 13.86
N ASP A 2 21.68 16.84 12.54
CA ASP A 2 21.57 18.04 11.72
C ASP A 2 20.14 18.59 11.76
N LEU A 3 20.00 19.92 11.84
CA LEU A 3 18.71 20.61 11.88
C LEU A 3 17.81 20.19 10.71
N GLY A 4 18.38 20.01 9.51
CA GLY A 4 17.62 19.58 8.35
C GLY A 4 17.07 18.16 8.48
N ALA A 5 17.79 17.22 9.11
CA ALA A 5 17.28 15.86 9.37
C ALA A 5 16.06 15.90 10.30
N VAL A 6 16.09 16.78 11.32
CA VAL A 6 14.96 16.99 12.23
C VAL A 6 13.78 17.64 11.51
N LEU A 7 14.01 18.65 10.66
CA LEU A 7 12.95 19.25 9.86
C LEU A 7 12.31 18.24 8.91
N MET A 8 13.11 17.39 8.27
CA MET A 8 12.63 16.30 7.42
C MET A 8 11.79 15.31 8.22
N GLY A 9 12.27 14.87 9.38
CA GLY A 9 11.51 14.01 10.29
C GLY A 9 10.16 14.64 10.70
N LEU A 10 10.15 15.93 11.04
CA LEU A 10 8.92 16.66 11.38
C LEU A 10 7.96 16.79 10.21
N VAL A 11 8.44 17.05 9.00
CA VAL A 11 7.60 17.10 7.80
C VAL A 11 7.01 15.73 7.51
N THR A 12 7.85 14.69 7.49
CA THR A 12 7.40 13.34 7.15
C THR A 12 6.42 12.80 8.20
N ALA A 13 6.80 12.80 9.47
CA ALA A 13 5.99 12.26 10.55
C ALA A 13 4.83 13.17 10.98
N GLY A 14 5.09 14.47 11.05
CA GLY A 14 4.13 15.45 11.57
C GLY A 14 3.13 15.96 10.53
N ILE A 15 3.45 15.91 9.24
CA ILE A 15 2.56 16.40 8.18
C ILE A 15 2.11 15.26 7.31
N VAL A 16 3.03 14.56 6.63
CA VAL A 16 2.67 13.56 5.62
C VAL A 16 1.96 12.37 6.28
N LYS A 17 2.53 11.78 7.34
CA LYS A 17 1.91 10.65 8.05
C LYS A 17 0.53 10.98 8.59
N LEU A 18 0.36 12.16 9.21
CA LEU A 18 -0.95 12.59 9.71
C LEU A 18 -1.99 12.68 8.58
N LEU A 19 -1.59 13.14 7.39
CA LEU A 19 -2.47 13.14 6.22
C LEU A 19 -2.82 11.72 5.77
N VAL A 20 -1.85 10.81 5.71
CA VAL A 20 -2.05 9.39 5.35
C VAL A 20 -3.02 8.73 6.33
N MET A 21 -2.79 8.85 7.64
CA MET A 21 -3.65 8.30 8.69
C MET A 21 -5.06 8.91 8.63
N THR A 22 -5.17 10.24 8.46
CA THR A 22 -6.47 10.93 8.38
C THR A 22 -7.26 10.49 7.16
N LEU A 23 -6.62 10.42 5.99
CA LEU A 23 -7.29 10.03 4.75
C LEU A 23 -7.70 8.56 4.78
N THR A 24 -6.88 7.68 5.37
CA THR A 24 -7.22 6.28 5.63
C THR A 24 -8.45 6.17 6.52
N GLY A 25 -8.48 6.90 7.64
CA GLY A 25 -9.64 6.95 8.53
C GLY A 25 -10.90 7.44 7.82
N VAL A 26 -10.81 8.50 7.01
CA VAL A 26 -11.93 9.01 6.21
C VAL A 26 -12.43 7.95 5.22
N LEU A 27 -11.54 7.25 4.53
CA LEU A 27 -11.89 6.18 3.59
C LEU A 27 -12.56 5.01 4.30
N LEU A 28 -12.03 4.56 5.44
CA LEU A 28 -12.64 3.52 6.25
C LEU A 28 -14.04 3.93 6.70
N VAL A 29 -14.21 5.12 7.26
CA VAL A 29 -15.53 5.64 7.65
C VAL A 29 -16.49 5.65 6.47
N ARG A 30 -16.06 6.11 5.28
CA ARG A 30 -16.89 6.08 4.06
C ARG A 30 -17.29 4.67 3.65
N LEU A 31 -16.37 3.72 3.73
CA LEU A 31 -16.62 2.34 3.33
C LEU A 31 -17.51 1.59 4.32
N PHE A 32 -17.40 1.88 5.62
CA PHE A 32 -18.18 1.22 6.68
C PHE A 32 -19.54 1.87 6.92
N LYS A 33 -19.68 3.17 6.71
CA LYS A 33 -20.95 3.87 6.94
C LYS A 33 -21.96 3.47 5.88
N VAL A 34 -23.05 2.86 6.33
CA VAL A 34 -24.20 2.48 5.49
C VAL A 34 -25.00 3.75 5.18
N SER A 35 -25.43 3.92 3.92
CA SER A 35 -26.49 4.89 3.63
C SER A 35 -27.81 4.32 4.10
N ASP A 36 -28.36 4.85 5.18
CA ASP A 36 -29.82 4.85 5.34
C ASP A 36 -30.40 5.86 4.34
N ASP A 37 -31.60 5.60 3.85
CA ASP A 37 -32.27 6.30 2.72
C ASP A 37 -32.48 7.83 2.91
N GLY A 38 -31.95 8.44 3.97
CA GLY A 38 -32.11 9.86 4.31
C GLY A 38 -30.85 10.73 4.31
N ILE A 39 -29.64 10.20 4.01
CA ILE A 39 -28.42 11.00 4.13
C ILE A 39 -28.18 11.89 2.89
N LYS A 40 -28.25 13.21 3.09
CA LYS A 40 -28.11 14.28 2.07
C LYS A 40 -26.77 14.33 1.30
N LYS A 41 -25.79 13.47 1.63
CA LYS A 41 -24.47 13.43 0.97
C LYS A 41 -24.19 12.05 0.34
N PRO A 42 -24.86 11.71 -0.78
CA PRO A 42 -24.77 10.38 -1.39
C PRO A 42 -23.38 10.03 -1.95
N TRP A 43 -22.47 11.00 -2.09
CA TRP A 43 -21.09 10.74 -2.52
C TRP A 43 -20.19 10.19 -1.40
N LEU A 44 -20.69 10.09 -0.17
CA LEU A 44 -19.93 9.57 0.97
C LEU A 44 -20.26 8.11 1.31
N LEU A 45 -21.24 7.49 0.65
CA LEU A 45 -21.84 6.25 1.14
C LEU A 45 -22.01 5.22 0.03
N ILE A 46 -21.67 3.97 0.34
CA ILE A 46 -21.90 2.83 -0.55
C ILE A 46 -23.31 2.28 -0.27
N PRO A 47 -24.17 2.11 -1.29
CA PRO A 47 -25.48 1.50 -1.15
C PRO A 47 -25.41 0.12 -0.48
N ARG A 48 -26.39 -0.22 0.37
CA ARG A 48 -26.37 -1.43 1.21
C ARG A 48 -26.23 -2.70 0.38
N GLU A 49 -26.88 -2.73 -0.78
CA GLU A 49 -26.85 -3.81 -1.78
C GLU A 49 -25.46 -4.05 -2.39
N HIS A 50 -24.55 -3.08 -2.31
CA HIS A 50 -23.20 -3.20 -2.86
C HIS A 50 -22.15 -3.50 -1.80
N GLN A 51 -22.47 -3.42 -0.50
CA GLN A 51 -21.47 -3.53 0.57
C GLN A 51 -20.70 -4.85 0.61
N SER A 52 -21.33 -5.96 0.26
CA SER A 52 -20.67 -7.26 0.20
C SER A 52 -19.53 -7.27 -0.81
N ARG A 53 -19.64 -6.50 -1.90
CA ARG A 53 -18.62 -6.37 -2.96
C ARG A 53 -17.40 -5.58 -2.51
N PHE A 54 -17.54 -4.73 -1.50
CA PHE A 54 -16.44 -3.94 -0.95
C PHE A 54 -15.71 -4.63 0.21
N ARG A 55 -16.15 -5.82 0.61
CA ARG A 55 -15.61 -6.52 1.78
C ARG A 55 -14.09 -6.67 1.70
N VAL A 56 -13.56 -7.09 0.56
CA VAL A 56 -12.12 -7.31 0.38
C VAL A 56 -11.36 -5.98 0.42
N LEU A 57 -11.87 -4.93 -0.24
CA LEU A 57 -11.26 -3.59 -0.19
C LEU A 57 -11.25 -3.01 1.23
N ARG A 58 -12.32 -3.22 2.02
CA ARG A 58 -12.37 -2.82 3.43
C ARG A 58 -11.27 -3.50 4.23
N TRP A 59 -11.10 -4.80 4.06
CA TRP A 59 -10.01 -5.52 4.73
C TRP A 59 -8.65 -5.01 4.30
N GLY A 60 -8.44 -4.75 3.00
CA GLY A 60 -7.20 -4.12 2.51
C GLY A 60 -6.88 -2.80 3.21
N LEU A 61 -7.88 -1.91 3.35
CA LEU A 61 -7.70 -0.63 4.05
C LEU A 61 -7.58 -0.76 5.58
N ILE A 62 -8.14 -1.80 6.19
CA ILE A 62 -7.92 -2.10 7.62
C ILE A 62 -6.47 -2.52 7.84
N PHE A 63 -5.95 -3.44 7.02
CA PHE A 63 -4.55 -3.85 7.10
C PHE A 63 -3.60 -2.68 6.83
N PHE A 64 -3.94 -1.83 5.85
CA PHE A 64 -3.22 -0.57 5.63
C PHE A 64 -3.23 0.31 6.89
N ALA A 65 -4.39 0.55 7.52
CA ALA A 65 -4.46 1.36 8.74
C ALA A 65 -3.67 0.77 9.92
N VAL A 66 -3.62 -0.55 10.06
CA VAL A 66 -2.79 -1.23 11.08
C VAL A 66 -1.30 -1.00 10.79
N SER A 67 -0.91 -1.07 9.52
CA SER A 67 0.45 -0.77 9.07
C SER A 67 0.87 0.67 9.41
N GLU A 68 -0.02 1.61 9.15
CA GLU A 68 0.16 3.03 9.44
C GLU A 68 0.28 3.32 10.93
N LEU A 69 -0.48 2.60 11.74
CA LEU A 69 -0.37 2.69 13.18
C LEU A 69 0.97 2.12 13.67
N ALA A 70 1.45 1.00 13.12
CA ALA A 70 2.74 0.41 13.49
C ALA A 70 3.89 1.40 13.17
N CYS A 71 3.89 1.97 11.98
CA CYS A 71 4.85 3.01 11.57
C CYS A 71 4.75 4.28 12.43
N GLY A 72 3.52 4.76 12.70
CA GLY A 72 3.31 5.92 13.57
C GLY A 72 3.81 5.72 15.00
N ILE A 73 3.62 4.53 15.58
CA ILE A 73 4.15 4.17 16.90
C ILE A 73 5.68 4.12 16.88
N GLU A 74 6.27 3.50 15.86
CA GLU A 74 7.73 3.42 15.71
C GLU A 74 8.37 4.80 15.71
N ILE A 75 7.82 5.75 14.95
CA ILE A 75 8.33 7.11 14.88
C ILE A 75 8.10 7.88 16.18
N TYR A 76 6.88 7.84 16.71
CA TYR A 76 6.47 8.70 17.83
C TYR A 76 7.01 8.25 19.19
N VAL A 77 7.01 6.94 19.45
CA VAL A 77 7.37 6.40 20.78
C VAL A 77 8.86 6.18 20.90
N LEU A 78 9.54 5.86 19.80
CA LEU A 78 10.88 5.33 19.89
C LEU A 78 11.93 6.26 19.32
N SER A 79 11.73 6.99 18.21
CA SER A 79 12.89 7.58 17.47
C SER A 79 14.02 6.55 17.26
N HIS A 80 13.70 5.27 17.39
CA HIS A 80 14.56 4.10 17.28
C HIS A 80 13.77 3.12 16.43
N SER A 81 14.41 2.62 15.39
CA SER A 81 13.81 1.62 14.53
C SER A 81 13.65 0.32 15.31
N ASN A 82 12.41 -0.15 15.43
CA ASN A 82 12.09 -1.37 16.15
C ASN A 82 11.78 -2.46 15.12
N ALA A 83 12.66 -3.46 15.03
CA ALA A 83 12.55 -4.53 14.03
C ALA A 83 11.17 -5.22 14.02
N LEU A 84 10.50 -5.35 15.18
CA LEU A 84 9.17 -5.98 15.24
C LEU A 84 8.09 -5.07 14.63
N LEU A 85 8.09 -3.78 14.97
CA LEU A 85 7.13 -2.82 14.41
C LEU A 85 7.36 -2.60 12.92
N ALA A 86 8.63 -2.49 12.50
CA ALA A 86 9.02 -2.40 11.10
C ALA A 86 8.56 -3.65 10.32
N CYS A 87 8.82 -4.87 10.84
CA CYS A 87 8.31 -6.09 10.22
C CYS A 87 6.77 -6.12 10.15
N LEU A 88 6.09 -5.70 11.23
CA LEU A 88 4.63 -5.65 11.27
C LEU A 88 4.07 -4.69 10.22
N HIS A 89 4.67 -3.49 10.09
CA HIS A 89 4.36 -2.54 9.04
C HIS A 89 4.50 -3.20 7.67
N SER A 90 5.67 -3.77 7.35
CA SER A 90 5.89 -4.37 6.02
C SER A 90 4.94 -5.52 5.70
N MET A 91 4.67 -6.41 6.66
CA MET A 91 3.70 -7.50 6.48
C MET A 91 2.29 -6.97 6.23
N THR A 92 1.83 -6.01 7.04
CA THR A 92 0.45 -5.51 6.96
C THR A 92 0.25 -4.59 5.76
N SER A 93 1.24 -3.79 5.35
CA SER A 93 1.26 -3.07 4.07
C SER A 93 1.16 -4.02 2.89
N SER A 94 1.98 -5.07 2.86
CA SER A 94 1.97 -6.06 1.77
C SER A 94 0.63 -6.78 1.64
N VAL A 95 0.06 -7.25 2.76
CA VAL A 95 -1.27 -7.88 2.79
C VAL A 95 -2.36 -6.88 2.40
N GLY A 96 -2.29 -5.65 2.91
CA GLY A 96 -3.21 -4.56 2.60
C GLY A 96 -3.23 -4.24 1.11
N MET A 97 -2.07 -4.17 0.46
CA MET A 97 -1.93 -3.94 -0.97
C MET A 97 -2.44 -5.12 -1.80
N GLY A 98 -2.13 -6.36 -1.41
CA GLY A 98 -2.67 -7.57 -2.06
C GLY A 98 -4.20 -7.63 -2.03
N LEU A 99 -4.80 -7.39 -0.85
CA LEU A 99 -6.26 -7.33 -0.70
C LEU A 99 -6.87 -6.13 -1.44
N THR A 100 -6.20 -4.98 -1.45
CA THR A 100 -6.69 -3.80 -2.18
C THR A 100 -6.71 -4.05 -3.68
N ALA A 101 -5.68 -4.70 -4.24
CA ALA A 101 -5.66 -5.09 -5.66
C ALA A 101 -6.86 -6.01 -6.01
N ILE A 102 -7.14 -7.01 -5.17
CA ILE A 102 -8.32 -7.87 -5.35
C ILE A 102 -9.61 -7.05 -5.25
N GLY A 103 -9.75 -6.22 -4.20
CA GLY A 103 -10.95 -5.42 -3.96
C GLY A 103 -11.24 -4.44 -5.09
N LEU A 104 -10.24 -3.72 -5.58
CA LEU A 104 -10.37 -2.84 -6.74
C LEU A 104 -10.76 -3.62 -7.99
N PHE A 105 -10.10 -4.74 -8.26
CA PHE A 105 -10.46 -5.60 -9.38
C PHE A 105 -11.91 -6.08 -9.29
N GLN A 106 -12.38 -6.55 -8.13
CA GLN A 106 -13.77 -7.00 -7.96
C GLN A 106 -14.78 -5.90 -8.27
N ILE A 107 -14.48 -4.65 -7.90
CA ILE A 107 -15.32 -3.50 -8.21
C ILE A 107 -15.30 -3.20 -9.71
N PHE A 108 -14.11 -3.20 -10.34
CA PHE A 108 -13.97 -3.01 -11.79
C PHE A 108 -14.63 -4.12 -12.59
N ASP A 109 -14.47 -5.36 -12.13
CA ASP A 109 -15.03 -6.54 -12.72
C ASP A 109 -16.54 -6.47 -12.74
N TRP A 110 -17.14 -6.22 -11.58
CA TRP A 110 -18.59 -6.11 -11.47
C TRP A 110 -19.16 -5.00 -12.37
N LYS A 111 -18.48 -3.86 -12.47
CA LYS A 111 -19.06 -2.69 -13.16
C LYS A 111 -18.77 -2.65 -14.66
N TYR A 112 -17.61 -3.15 -15.07
CA TYR A 112 -17.09 -2.92 -16.42
C TYR A 112 -16.69 -4.21 -17.13
N LEU A 113 -15.97 -5.11 -16.46
CA LEU A 113 -15.33 -6.24 -17.16
C LEU A 113 -16.22 -7.49 -17.26
N HIS A 114 -16.98 -7.79 -16.21
CA HIS A 114 -17.76 -9.01 -16.02
C HIS A 114 -16.96 -10.28 -16.35
N PHE A 115 -15.68 -10.32 -15.98
CA PHE A 115 -14.77 -11.45 -16.12
C PHE A 115 -15.06 -12.52 -15.06
N VAL A 116 -15.27 -12.13 -13.80
CA VAL A 116 -15.61 -13.06 -12.70
C VAL A 116 -17.12 -13.32 -12.62
N ASP A 117 -17.94 -12.32 -12.94
CA ASP A 117 -19.40 -12.42 -12.95
C ASP A 117 -19.94 -13.50 -13.93
N THR A 118 -20.68 -14.49 -13.40
CA THR A 118 -21.32 -15.55 -14.20
C THR A 118 -22.68 -15.15 -14.76
N THR A 119 -23.28 -14.08 -14.24
CA THR A 119 -24.62 -13.62 -14.61
C THR A 119 -24.58 -12.72 -15.84
N SER A 120 -23.58 -11.85 -15.94
CA SER A 120 -23.43 -10.88 -17.02
C SER A 120 -22.46 -11.38 -18.10
N PRO A 121 -22.61 -10.94 -19.38
CA PRO A 121 -21.63 -11.26 -20.41
C PRO A 121 -20.33 -10.48 -20.18
N CYS A 122 -19.19 -11.17 -20.19
CA CYS A 122 -17.87 -10.52 -20.14
C CYS A 122 -17.70 -9.51 -21.28
N ILE A 123 -17.09 -8.35 -21.00
CA ILE A 123 -16.83 -7.30 -21.99
C ILE A 123 -16.00 -7.82 -23.17
N ALA A 124 -15.13 -8.79 -22.93
CA ALA A 124 -14.27 -9.38 -23.92
C ALA A 124 -14.96 -10.43 -24.81
N MET A 125 -16.24 -10.73 -24.58
CA MET A 125 -17.00 -11.68 -25.42
C MET A 125 -17.03 -11.29 -26.89
N LYS A 126 -17.02 -10.00 -27.22
CA LYS A 126 -16.98 -9.52 -28.61
C LYS A 126 -15.70 -9.95 -29.33
N THR A 127 -14.61 -10.12 -28.59
CA THR A 127 -13.31 -10.53 -29.13
C THR A 127 -13.15 -12.06 -29.08
N CYS A 128 -13.61 -12.70 -28.00
CA CYS A 128 -13.43 -14.14 -27.82
C CYS A 128 -14.41 -15.01 -28.63
N GLU A 129 -15.57 -14.47 -29.00
CA GLU A 129 -16.75 -15.17 -29.58
C GLU A 129 -17.37 -16.27 -28.70
N LYS A 130 -16.60 -16.89 -27.80
CA LYS A 130 -16.97 -17.98 -26.89
C LYS A 130 -16.47 -17.66 -25.47
N CYS A 131 -17.23 -18.05 -24.46
CA CYS A 131 -16.89 -17.81 -23.04
C CYS A 131 -16.96 -19.11 -22.23
N THR A 132 -15.90 -19.42 -21.49
CA THR A 132 -15.78 -20.57 -20.56
C THR A 132 -16.95 -20.68 -19.59
N LYS A 133 -17.49 -19.53 -19.18
CA LYS A 133 -18.55 -19.46 -18.17
C LYS A 133 -19.93 -19.79 -18.73
N ARG A 134 -20.12 -19.65 -20.05
CA ARG A 134 -21.41 -19.89 -20.72
C ARG A 134 -21.42 -21.14 -21.58
N GLN A 135 -20.25 -21.57 -22.02
CA GLN A 135 -20.04 -22.74 -22.86
C GLN A 135 -18.80 -23.46 -22.33
N GLN A 136 -18.74 -24.80 -22.41
CA GLN A 136 -17.59 -25.61 -21.97
C GLN A 136 -16.32 -25.43 -22.84
N ASN A 137 -16.11 -24.24 -23.41
CA ASN A 137 -14.97 -23.85 -24.22
C ASN A 137 -13.86 -23.29 -23.33
N VAL A 138 -12.63 -23.20 -23.83
CA VAL A 138 -11.49 -22.60 -23.09
C VAL A 138 -11.47 -21.08 -23.28
N CYS A 139 -11.19 -20.32 -22.21
CA CYS A 139 -11.08 -18.86 -22.26
C CYS A 139 -9.86 -18.43 -23.09
N GLN A 140 -10.05 -17.59 -24.11
CA GLN A 140 -8.95 -17.10 -24.95
C GLN A 140 -7.97 -16.16 -24.20
N TYR A 141 -8.39 -15.55 -23.09
CA TYR A 141 -7.52 -14.73 -22.25
C TYR A 141 -6.72 -15.53 -21.22
N ARG A 142 -7.03 -16.82 -21.03
CA ARG A 142 -6.30 -17.67 -20.09
C ARG A 142 -4.79 -17.74 -20.37
N PRO A 143 -4.32 -17.87 -21.63
CA PRO A 143 -2.88 -17.79 -21.93
C PRO A 143 -2.24 -16.47 -21.50
N LEU A 144 -2.95 -15.33 -21.66
CA LEU A 144 -2.44 -14.02 -21.22
C LEU A 144 -2.32 -13.96 -19.69
N LEU A 145 -3.30 -14.46 -18.94
CA LEU A 145 -3.26 -14.49 -17.47
C LEU A 145 -2.18 -15.45 -16.94
N LEU A 146 -2.00 -16.60 -17.59
CA LEU A 146 -0.91 -17.53 -17.31
C LEU A 146 0.46 -16.89 -17.60
N MET A 147 0.58 -16.17 -18.72
CA MET A 147 1.79 -15.42 -19.04
C MET A 147 2.05 -14.33 -17.99
N MET A 148 1.03 -13.60 -17.55
CA MET A 148 1.17 -12.59 -16.49
C MET A 148 1.64 -13.23 -15.18
N ALA A 149 1.07 -14.36 -14.77
CA ALA A 149 1.51 -15.09 -13.60
C ALA A 149 2.98 -15.56 -13.75
N ALA A 150 3.37 -16.05 -14.93
CA ALA A 150 4.74 -16.44 -15.19
C ALA A 150 5.72 -15.25 -15.11
N LEU A 151 5.34 -14.11 -15.68
CA LEU A 151 6.13 -12.87 -15.60
C LEU A 151 6.27 -12.38 -14.16
N LEU A 152 5.24 -12.48 -13.32
CA LEU A 152 5.35 -12.14 -11.90
C LEU A 152 6.38 -13.01 -11.16
N MET A 153 6.45 -14.31 -11.46
CA MET A 153 7.51 -15.17 -10.90
C MET A 153 8.90 -14.70 -11.34
N LEU A 154 9.05 -14.27 -12.60
CA LEU A 154 10.33 -13.74 -13.10
C LEU A 154 10.69 -12.39 -12.47
N LEU A 155 9.69 -11.55 -12.16
CA LEU A 155 9.87 -10.29 -11.43
C LEU A 155 10.33 -10.51 -9.97
N THR A 156 10.24 -11.71 -9.42
CA THR A 156 10.86 -11.98 -8.11
C THR A 156 12.38 -11.93 -8.17
N VAL A 157 12.98 -12.29 -9.31
CA VAL A 157 14.44 -12.50 -9.44
C VAL A 157 15.24 -11.22 -9.16
N PRO A 158 14.95 -10.05 -9.75
CA PRO A 158 15.73 -8.83 -9.50
C PRO A 158 15.73 -8.42 -8.02
N VAL A 159 14.63 -8.63 -7.30
CA VAL A 159 14.48 -8.20 -5.90
C VAL A 159 15.42 -8.98 -4.97
N PHE A 160 15.75 -10.24 -5.28
CA PHE A 160 16.70 -11.01 -4.48
C PHE A 160 18.13 -10.45 -4.49
N PHE A 161 18.45 -9.57 -5.44
CA PHE A 161 19.74 -8.89 -5.49
C PHE A 161 19.74 -7.54 -4.77
N ALA A 162 18.60 -7.08 -4.25
CA ALA A 162 18.55 -5.87 -3.42
C ALA A 162 19.31 -6.09 -2.09
N PRO A 163 20.10 -5.13 -1.61
CA PRO A 163 20.85 -5.26 -0.36
C PRO A 163 19.90 -5.38 0.84
N THR A 164 20.24 -6.23 1.80
CA THR A 164 19.49 -6.41 3.06
C THR A 164 20.28 -5.98 4.28
N GLU A 165 21.49 -5.47 4.08
CA GLU A 165 22.31 -4.93 5.15
C GLU A 165 21.61 -3.71 5.76
N ARG A 166 21.80 -3.52 7.07
CA ARG A 166 21.25 -2.39 7.80
C ARG A 166 21.60 -1.08 7.10
N LEU A 167 20.58 -0.31 6.74
CA LEU A 167 20.74 0.97 6.06
C LEU A 167 20.74 2.09 7.11
N HIS A 168 21.86 2.77 7.28
CA HIS A 168 21.98 3.90 8.20
C HIS A 168 21.70 5.21 7.47
N ALA A 169 20.94 6.12 8.08
CA ALA A 169 20.87 7.49 7.60
C ALA A 169 22.21 8.18 7.85
N ASP A 170 22.71 8.88 6.83
CA ASP A 170 23.83 9.80 6.99
C ASP A 170 23.28 11.22 7.28
N PRO A 171 23.41 11.73 8.52
CA PRO A 171 22.93 13.06 8.87
C PRO A 171 23.54 14.17 8.01
N GLY A 172 24.77 13.96 7.50
CA GLY A 172 25.50 14.90 6.66
C GLY A 172 24.77 15.26 5.35
N PHE A 173 23.90 14.38 4.83
CA PHE A 173 23.07 14.67 3.66
C PHE A 173 22.02 15.78 3.91
N TYR A 174 21.73 16.08 5.18
CA TYR A 174 20.64 16.96 5.59
C TYR A 174 21.14 18.27 6.22
N VAL A 175 22.43 18.59 6.08
CA VAL A 175 22.96 19.89 6.50
C VAL A 175 22.29 21.00 5.69
N LEU A 176 21.70 21.98 6.36
CA LEU A 176 21.06 23.11 5.67
C LEU A 176 22.12 24.01 5.04
N PRO A 177 21.84 24.74 3.95
CA PRO A 177 22.78 25.68 3.33
C PRO A 177 22.99 26.97 4.15
N PHE A 178 22.63 26.96 5.44
CA PHE A 178 22.64 28.11 6.35
C PHE A 178 23.44 27.76 7.61
N ASP A 179 24.76 27.95 7.56
CA ASP A 179 25.69 27.60 8.66
C ASP A 179 25.25 28.18 10.01
N SER A 180 24.72 29.40 10.01
CA SER A 180 24.23 30.06 11.23
C SER A 180 23.06 29.33 11.88
N LEU A 181 22.16 28.71 11.10
CA LEU A 181 21.04 27.93 11.62
C LEU A 181 21.51 26.56 12.13
N ASN A 182 22.45 25.92 11.44
CA ASN A 182 23.03 24.66 11.90
C ASN A 182 23.77 24.87 13.23
N HIS A 183 24.64 25.88 13.31
CA HIS A 183 25.36 26.22 14.56
C HIS A 183 24.41 26.55 15.71
N TRP A 184 23.38 27.38 15.48
CA TRP A 184 22.39 27.68 16.49
C TRP A 184 21.69 26.41 17.01
N TYR A 185 21.37 25.48 16.12
CA TYR A 185 20.74 24.21 16.50
C TYR A 185 21.69 23.31 17.28
N ASP A 186 22.95 23.23 16.88
CA ASP A 186 23.98 22.47 17.59
C ASP A 186 24.19 23.01 19.01
N ASP A 187 24.24 24.32 19.19
CA ASP A 187 24.35 24.98 20.49
C ASP A 187 23.13 24.67 21.37
N LEU A 188 21.92 24.75 20.79
CA LEU A 188 20.67 24.41 21.48
C LEU A 188 20.67 22.94 21.92
N MET A 189 21.01 22.02 21.03
CA MET A 189 21.02 20.59 21.31
C MET A 189 22.11 20.21 22.32
N THR A 190 23.26 20.88 22.28
CA THR A 190 24.33 20.73 23.28
C THR A 190 23.85 21.17 24.65
N THR A 191 23.23 22.35 24.75
CA THR A 191 22.65 22.87 26.00
C THR A 191 21.60 21.91 26.56
N LEU A 192 20.70 21.41 25.71
CA LEU A 192 19.67 20.44 26.12
C LEU A 192 20.30 19.14 26.61
N ARG A 193 21.34 18.64 25.94
CA ARG A 193 22.05 17.40 26.33
C ARG A 193 22.76 17.54 27.67
N GLU A 194 23.43 18.66 27.91
CA GLU A 194 24.08 18.95 29.18
C GLU A 194 23.06 19.06 30.32
N SER A 195 21.87 19.61 30.04
CA SER A 195 20.79 19.70 31.02
C SER A 195 20.12 18.36 31.34
N ASN A 196 20.24 17.36 30.47
CA ASN A 196 19.66 16.03 30.66
C ASN A 196 20.58 14.92 30.10
N PRO A 197 21.63 14.53 30.84
CA PRO A 197 22.63 13.55 30.36
C PRO A 197 22.02 12.19 30.00
N SER A 198 20.96 11.77 30.71
CA SER A 198 20.20 10.55 30.42
C SER A 198 19.45 10.58 29.09
N ALA A 199 19.08 11.76 28.58
CA ALA A 199 18.46 11.90 27.27
C ALA A 199 19.48 11.81 26.12
N GLY A 200 20.75 12.14 26.41
CA GLY A 200 21.81 12.25 25.41
C GLY A 200 22.32 10.93 24.81
N SER A 201 22.10 9.78 25.45
CA SER A 201 22.45 8.46 24.90
C SER A 201 21.33 7.84 24.06
N ALA A 202 20.07 8.22 24.31
CA ALA A 202 18.91 7.72 23.59
C ALA A 202 18.57 8.58 22.35
N ALA A 203 18.86 9.88 22.38
CA ALA A 203 18.46 10.82 21.31
C ALA A 203 19.39 10.82 20.07
N MET A 204 20.43 9.99 20.03
CA MET A 204 21.37 9.91 18.90
C MET A 204 21.50 8.49 18.31
N SER A 205 20.52 7.62 18.52
CA SER A 205 20.40 6.45 17.66
C SER A 205 20.11 6.95 16.25
N THR A 206 21.09 6.78 15.36
CA THR A 206 20.96 7.09 13.94
C THR A 206 19.67 6.46 13.42
N PHE A 207 18.79 7.20 12.76
CA PHE A 207 17.66 6.59 12.06
C PHE A 207 18.21 5.52 11.09
N TYR A 208 17.72 4.29 11.18
CA TYR A 208 18.20 3.18 10.34
C TYR A 208 17.06 2.26 9.91
N LEU A 209 17.23 1.50 8.83
CA LEU A 209 16.31 0.42 8.47
C LEU A 209 16.86 -0.90 9.02
N PRO A 210 16.11 -1.62 9.87
CA PRO A 210 16.58 -2.87 10.45
C PRO A 210 16.76 -3.94 9.36
N GLU A 211 17.82 -4.74 9.48
CA GLU A 211 18.12 -5.83 8.54
C GLU A 211 16.96 -6.83 8.47
N GLU A 212 16.29 -7.09 9.59
CA GLU A 212 15.17 -8.01 9.69
C GLU A 212 13.99 -7.57 8.79
N MET A 213 13.70 -6.27 8.76
CA MET A 213 12.70 -5.69 7.87
C MET A 213 13.13 -5.83 6.41
N LEU A 214 14.38 -5.53 6.08
CA LEU A 214 14.88 -5.63 4.71
C LEU A 214 14.92 -7.09 4.21
N VAL A 215 15.25 -8.05 5.07
CA VAL A 215 15.16 -9.49 4.76
C VAL A 215 13.70 -9.90 4.52
N LEU A 216 12.78 -9.44 5.37
CA LEU A 216 11.35 -9.68 5.16
C LEU A 216 10.89 -9.10 3.82
N GLU A 217 11.18 -7.83 3.53
CA GLU A 217 10.72 -7.12 2.33
C GLU A 217 11.37 -7.61 1.05
N PHE A 218 12.67 -7.87 1.04
CA PHE A 218 13.42 -8.15 -0.18
C PHE A 218 13.76 -9.63 -0.36
N ARG A 219 13.36 -10.50 0.57
CA ARG A 219 13.46 -11.96 0.43
C ARG A 219 12.11 -12.63 0.63
N LEU A 220 11.52 -12.51 1.81
CA LEU A 220 10.36 -13.33 2.20
C LEU A 220 9.08 -12.93 1.48
N LEU A 221 8.77 -11.63 1.40
CA LEU A 221 7.62 -11.12 0.66
C LEU A 221 7.68 -11.43 -0.85
N PRO A 222 8.81 -11.27 -1.55
CA PRO A 222 8.95 -11.69 -2.95
C PRO A 222 8.74 -13.19 -3.15
N ILE A 223 9.21 -14.03 -2.21
CA ILE A 223 8.94 -15.48 -2.22
C ILE A 223 7.43 -15.72 -2.09
N LEU A 224 6.74 -15.01 -1.19
CA LEU A 224 5.28 -15.10 -1.08
C LEU A 224 4.59 -14.71 -2.40
N GLY A 225 4.99 -13.60 -3.04
CA GLY A 225 4.48 -13.19 -4.35
C GLY A 225 4.67 -14.27 -5.43
N MET A 226 5.86 -14.87 -5.48
CA MET A 226 6.18 -15.98 -6.38
C MET A 226 5.29 -17.21 -6.11
N LEU A 227 5.11 -17.61 -4.85
CA LEU A 227 4.28 -18.74 -4.46
C LEU A 227 2.80 -18.51 -4.83
N LEU A 228 2.31 -17.28 -4.66
CA LEU A 228 0.95 -16.90 -5.06
C LEU A 228 0.79 -16.91 -6.59
N ALA A 229 1.78 -16.44 -7.35
CA ALA A 229 1.77 -16.54 -8.80
C ALA A 229 1.79 -18.00 -9.29
N ALA A 230 2.58 -18.87 -8.67
CA ALA A 230 2.59 -20.30 -8.94
C ALA A 230 1.24 -20.97 -8.59
N ALA A 231 0.64 -20.61 -7.45
CA ALA A 231 -0.69 -21.07 -7.06
C ALA A 231 -1.76 -20.62 -8.08
N SER A 232 -1.65 -19.39 -8.61
CA SER A 232 -2.52 -18.91 -9.68
C SER A 232 -2.44 -19.79 -10.93
N ILE A 233 -1.22 -20.15 -11.37
CA ILE A 233 -1.01 -21.05 -12.52
C ILE A 233 -1.67 -22.40 -12.24
N ALA A 234 -1.42 -22.99 -11.07
CA ALA A 234 -1.99 -24.28 -10.67
C ALA A 234 -3.54 -24.24 -10.67
N CYS A 235 -4.14 -23.17 -10.13
CA CYS A 235 -5.59 -22.98 -10.14
C CYS A 235 -6.15 -22.81 -11.56
N PHE A 236 -5.48 -22.06 -12.45
CA PHE A 236 -5.89 -21.97 -13.85
C PHE A 236 -5.85 -23.35 -14.52
N LEU A 237 -4.79 -24.13 -14.30
CA LEU A 237 -4.66 -25.52 -14.80
C LEU A 237 -5.79 -26.42 -14.28
N GLY A 238 -6.13 -26.29 -13.00
CA GLY A 238 -7.25 -26.97 -12.34
C GLY A 238 -8.64 -26.41 -12.65
N LYS A 239 -8.78 -25.46 -13.58
CA LYS A 239 -10.05 -24.80 -13.96
C LYS A 239 -10.75 -24.07 -12.80
N GLN A 240 -10.00 -23.63 -11.78
CA GLN A 240 -10.49 -22.82 -10.67
C GLN A 240 -10.21 -21.33 -10.94
N GLU A 241 -10.87 -20.76 -11.96
CA GLU A 241 -10.53 -19.43 -12.49
C GLU A 241 -10.67 -18.30 -11.45
N ASP A 242 -11.72 -18.31 -10.63
CA ASP A 242 -11.96 -17.25 -9.67
C ASP A 242 -10.86 -17.19 -8.59
N LEU A 243 -10.43 -18.37 -8.10
CA LEU A 243 -9.33 -18.49 -7.14
C LEU A 243 -7.99 -18.14 -7.80
N ALA A 244 -7.79 -18.56 -9.06
CA ALA A 244 -6.58 -18.23 -9.82
C ALA A 244 -6.40 -16.73 -9.98
N VAL A 245 -7.47 -16.00 -10.32
CA VAL A 245 -7.46 -14.54 -10.43
C VAL A 245 -7.20 -13.88 -9.08
N ALA A 246 -7.80 -14.37 -7.99
CA ALA A 246 -7.56 -13.84 -6.66
C ALA A 246 -6.08 -13.96 -6.24
N PHE A 247 -5.46 -15.13 -6.43
CA PHE A 247 -4.03 -15.32 -6.16
C PHE A 247 -3.15 -14.43 -7.04
N LEU A 248 -3.50 -14.30 -8.31
CA LEU A 248 -2.78 -13.46 -9.25
C LEU A 248 -2.77 -11.99 -8.82
N LEU A 249 -3.93 -11.45 -8.47
CA LEU A 249 -4.08 -10.06 -8.04
C LEU A 249 -3.42 -9.80 -6.69
N PHE A 250 -3.47 -10.77 -5.77
CA PHE A 250 -2.72 -10.66 -4.53
C PHE A 250 -1.22 -10.59 -4.81
N ALA A 251 -0.70 -11.46 -5.68
CA ALA A 251 0.70 -11.44 -6.08
C ALA A 251 1.08 -10.09 -6.71
N VAL A 252 0.23 -9.52 -7.58
CA VAL A 252 0.43 -8.17 -8.14
C VAL A 252 0.52 -7.13 -7.03
N GLY A 253 -0.41 -7.11 -6.06
CA GLY A 253 -0.38 -6.14 -4.97
C GLY A 253 0.84 -6.29 -4.05
N ASN A 254 1.23 -7.53 -3.74
CA ASN A 254 2.44 -7.84 -2.98
C ASN A 254 3.70 -7.36 -3.71
N HIS A 255 3.85 -7.68 -5.00
CA HIS A 255 4.98 -7.21 -5.80
C HIS A 255 4.99 -5.69 -5.96
N ALA A 256 3.83 -5.05 -6.12
CA ALA A 256 3.75 -3.60 -6.22
C ALA A 256 4.31 -2.91 -4.97
N TYR A 257 3.98 -3.43 -3.78
CA TYR A 257 4.56 -2.96 -2.51
C TYR A 257 6.07 -3.19 -2.46
N VAL A 258 6.52 -4.42 -2.67
CA VAL A 258 7.96 -4.78 -2.60
C VAL A 258 8.80 -3.96 -3.58
N TYR A 259 8.35 -3.82 -4.83
CA TYR A 259 9.07 -3.03 -5.83
C TYR A 259 9.08 -1.54 -5.51
N PHE A 260 8.01 -1.02 -4.91
CA PHE A 260 7.97 0.36 -4.45
C PHE A 260 9.06 0.61 -3.40
N GLU A 261 9.20 -0.26 -2.40
CA GLU A 261 10.27 -0.15 -1.39
C GLU A 261 11.67 -0.30 -2.01
N VAL A 262 11.88 -1.32 -2.85
CA VAL A 262 13.17 -1.53 -3.53
C VAL A 262 13.56 -0.33 -4.39
N MET A 263 12.61 0.25 -5.13
CA MET A 263 12.87 1.43 -5.94
C MET A 263 13.19 2.62 -5.07
N ILE A 264 12.46 2.86 -3.98
CA ILE A 264 12.71 3.97 -3.08
C ILE A 264 14.11 3.86 -2.47
N TYR A 265 14.42 2.77 -1.79
CA TYR A 265 15.69 2.64 -1.08
C TYR A 265 16.87 2.41 -2.02
N GLY A 266 16.63 1.79 -3.19
CA GLY A 266 17.64 1.66 -4.24
C GLY A 266 17.99 2.99 -4.91
N LEU A 267 17.01 3.89 -5.08
CA LEU A 267 17.23 5.21 -5.69
C LEU A 267 17.82 6.23 -4.71
N THR A 268 17.35 6.24 -3.46
CA THR A 268 17.80 7.24 -2.49
C THR A 268 19.09 6.83 -1.81
N GLN A 269 19.27 5.54 -1.53
CA GLN A 269 20.30 5.01 -0.61
C GLN A 269 20.33 5.69 0.76
N GLU A 270 19.29 6.49 1.07
CA GLU A 270 19.20 7.34 2.25
C GLU A 270 17.84 7.10 2.92
N PRO A 271 17.82 6.46 4.11
CA PRO A 271 16.60 6.08 4.82
C PRO A 271 15.62 7.22 5.10
N ILE A 272 16.07 8.42 5.50
CA ILE A 272 15.15 9.52 5.83
C ILE A 272 14.41 10.01 4.57
N LEU A 273 15.12 10.13 3.44
CA LEU A 273 14.51 10.49 2.17
C LEU A 273 13.62 9.35 1.64
N GLY A 274 14.09 8.10 1.80
CA GLY A 274 13.31 6.92 1.43
C GLY A 274 11.98 6.87 2.17
N PHE A 275 12.03 7.10 3.48
CA PHE A 275 10.85 7.18 4.34
C PHE A 275 9.88 8.29 3.90
N LEU A 276 10.38 9.48 3.55
CA LEU A 276 9.52 10.53 2.98
C LEU A 276 8.84 10.10 1.67
N LEU A 277 9.59 9.48 0.74
CA LEU A 277 9.03 9.02 -0.52
C LEU A 277 8.01 7.90 -0.33
N HIS A 278 8.25 7.02 0.63
CA HIS A 278 7.32 5.98 1.06
C HIS A 278 5.98 6.59 1.47
N GLU A 279 6.00 7.51 2.43
CA GLU A 279 4.81 8.22 2.94
C GLU A 279 4.09 9.03 1.84
N CYS A 280 4.85 9.64 0.92
CA CYS A 280 4.28 10.32 -0.23
C CYS A 280 3.57 9.35 -1.21
N GLY A 281 4.12 8.16 -1.45
CA GLY A 281 3.50 7.15 -2.30
C GLY A 281 2.23 6.58 -1.68
N GLU A 282 2.23 6.36 -0.37
CA GLU A 282 1.05 5.99 0.40
C GLU A 282 -0.05 7.05 0.30
N LEU A 283 0.29 8.32 0.52
CA LEU A 283 -0.64 9.44 0.36
C LEU A 283 -1.21 9.48 -1.07
N PHE A 284 -0.36 9.33 -2.09
CA PHE A 284 -0.78 9.30 -3.49
C PHE A 284 -1.74 8.14 -3.75
N PHE A 285 -1.44 6.94 -3.27
CA PHE A 285 -2.32 5.77 -3.36
C PHE A 285 -3.70 6.05 -2.75
N LEU A 286 -3.77 6.58 -1.52
CA LEU A 286 -5.04 6.90 -0.87
C LEU A 286 -5.82 7.99 -1.62
N VAL A 287 -5.14 9.00 -2.16
CA VAL A 287 -5.76 10.03 -3.00
C VAL A 287 -6.35 9.39 -4.26
N MET A 288 -5.65 8.46 -4.90
CA MET A 288 -6.16 7.73 -6.07
C MET A 288 -7.39 6.90 -5.72
N VAL A 289 -7.35 6.12 -4.64
CA VAL A 289 -8.52 5.34 -4.16
C VAL A 289 -9.70 6.26 -3.84
N SER A 290 -9.46 7.37 -3.13
CA SER A 290 -10.48 8.36 -2.75
C SER A 290 -11.14 9.03 -3.96
N ASN A 291 -10.39 9.26 -5.04
CA ASN A 291 -10.92 9.82 -6.28
C ASN A 291 -11.60 8.77 -7.18
N LEU A 292 -11.12 7.53 -7.16
CA LEU A 292 -11.65 6.45 -7.96
C LEU A 292 -13.05 6.03 -7.49
N LEU A 293 -13.23 5.87 -6.17
CA LEU A 293 -14.48 5.34 -5.61
C LEU A 293 -15.72 6.15 -6.03
N PRO A 294 -15.77 7.49 -5.93
CA PRO A 294 -16.93 8.26 -6.39
C PRO A 294 -17.20 8.17 -7.90
N ARG A 295 -16.16 7.98 -8.73
CA ARG A 295 -16.31 7.83 -10.19
C ARG A 295 -16.85 6.46 -10.56
N MET A 296 -16.48 5.44 -9.79
CA MET A 296 -17.04 4.10 -9.95
C MET A 296 -18.48 4.01 -9.44
N PHE A 297 -18.97 4.97 -8.66
CA PHE A 297 -20.34 4.99 -8.14
C PHE A 297 -20.94 6.39 -8.29
N PRO A 298 -21.18 6.84 -9.54
CA PRO A 298 -21.80 8.14 -9.77
C PRO A 298 -23.19 8.13 -9.13
N LYS A 299 -23.62 9.30 -8.63
CA LYS A 299 -24.96 9.49 -8.08
C LYS A 299 -25.96 8.86 -9.05
N GLY A 300 -26.80 7.94 -8.55
CA GLY A 300 -27.99 7.53 -9.29
C GLY A 300 -28.72 8.80 -9.77
N PRO A 301 -29.38 8.76 -10.95
CA PRO A 301 -30.13 9.92 -11.42
C PRO A 301 -30.97 10.39 -10.25
N ARG A 302 -30.76 11.65 -9.82
CA ARG A 302 -31.65 12.26 -8.82
C ARG A 302 -33.03 11.95 -9.35
N SER A 303 -33.80 11.15 -8.61
CA SER A 303 -35.20 10.97 -8.96
C SER A 303 -35.70 12.41 -9.11
N SER A 304 -36.01 12.78 -10.34
CA SER A 304 -36.71 14.02 -10.61
C SER A 304 -38.04 13.77 -9.92
N VAL A 305 -38.10 14.16 -8.65
CA VAL A 305 -39.32 14.18 -7.88
C VAL A 305 -40.28 14.94 -8.77
N LEU A 306 -41.20 14.18 -9.34
CA LEU A 306 -42.27 14.67 -10.17
C LEU A 306 -42.96 15.75 -9.35
N ASN A 307 -43.02 16.95 -9.93
CA ASN A 307 -43.92 18.02 -9.48
C ASN A 307 -45.36 17.50 -9.49
#